data_AF-A0A645D992-F1
#
_entry.id   AF-A0A645D992-F1
#
_cell.length_a   1.000
_cell.length_b   1.000
_cell.length_c   1.000
_cell.angle_alpha   90.00
_cell.angle_beta   90.00
_cell.angle_gamma   90.00
#
_symmetry.space_group_name_H-M   'P 1'
#
loop_
_entity.id
_entity.type
_entity.pdbx_description
1 polymer ?
#
loop_
_entity_poly.entity_id
_entity_poly.type
_entity_poly.pdbx_seq_one_letter_code
_entity_poly.pdbx_strand_id
1 'polypeptide(L)'
;MQSNNVMDWNSYSKMTVGWSLPYVVTGEKTSTEITINPASTSGDCIVVPVPGSWNGSAFDEYFLLELFTPVGNNSDDWTDWSQSLGTGGVRMYHVDSRLYSFGSSDYENESYNGENVVKITGGQFIESIPTDTSSSQLLLACNNSYEAQAYGMYVASTSNHPLLALLQAGKTNTFGSTSSSARHGLSSADLFKTGNTFNFSNYSKFLNKNGTTPTTMDDGSAFPYTITFNSVSATSATITFTK
;
A
#
# COMPACT_ATOMS: atom_id res chain seq x y z
N MET A 1 -3.46 -8.42 6.24
CA MET A 1 -3.01 -7.68 7.44
C MET A 1 -4.19 -6.90 7.98
N GLN A 2 -4.90 -7.39 9.01
CA GLN A 2 -5.57 -6.58 10.03
C GLN A 2 -5.86 -7.51 11.24
N SER A 3 -5.50 -7.10 12.46
CA SER A 3 -5.85 -7.80 13.70
C SER A 3 -6.74 -6.88 14.54
N ASN A 4 -7.82 -7.42 15.14
CA ASN A 4 -8.85 -6.61 15.84
C ASN A 4 -9.39 -5.47 14.96
N ASN A 5 -9.75 -5.78 13.71
CA ASN A 5 -10.11 -4.76 12.75
C ASN A 5 -11.42 -4.07 13.13
N VAL A 6 -11.34 -2.74 13.10
CA VAL A 6 -12.46 -1.81 13.13
C VAL A 6 -12.66 -1.37 11.69
N MET A 7 -13.90 -1.28 11.24
CA MET A 7 -14.29 -1.08 9.84
C MET A 7 -13.97 -2.31 8.96
N ASP A 8 -14.30 -2.16 7.69
CA ASP A 8 -14.06 -3.17 6.67
C ASP A 8 -12.58 -3.34 6.29
N TRP A 9 -12.26 -4.51 5.73
CA TRP A 9 -10.91 -4.81 5.23
C TRP A 9 -10.52 -3.89 4.08
N ASN A 10 -9.27 -3.40 4.11
CA ASN A 10 -8.70 -2.70 2.97
C ASN A 10 -8.63 -3.61 1.74
N SER A 11 -8.69 -2.99 0.57
CA SER A 11 -8.73 -3.72 -0.70
C SER A 11 -7.49 -4.58 -0.94
N TYR A 12 -6.31 -4.20 -0.41
CA TYR A 12 -5.11 -5.04 -0.48
C TYR A 12 -5.33 -6.39 0.19
N SER A 13 -5.83 -6.40 1.43
CA SER A 13 -6.09 -7.65 2.17
C SER A 13 -7.17 -8.48 1.47
N LYS A 14 -8.19 -7.85 0.88
CA LYS A 14 -9.21 -8.56 0.08
C LYS A 14 -8.63 -9.16 -1.20
N MET A 15 -7.74 -8.44 -1.89
CA MET A 15 -7.05 -8.96 -3.08
C MET A 15 -6.18 -10.18 -2.74
N THR A 16 -5.48 -10.19 -1.59
CA THR A 16 -4.65 -11.34 -1.18
C THR A 16 -5.43 -12.63 -0.99
N VAL A 17 -6.73 -12.56 -0.73
CA VAL A 17 -7.63 -13.72 -0.57
C VAL A 17 -8.64 -13.88 -1.71
N GLY A 18 -8.50 -13.09 -2.79
CA GLY A 18 -9.36 -13.19 -3.98
C GLY A 18 -10.78 -12.65 -3.80
N TRP A 19 -11.05 -11.84 -2.78
CA TRP A 19 -12.38 -11.25 -2.54
C TRP A 19 -12.63 -9.96 -3.32
N SER A 20 -11.59 -9.34 -3.85
CA SER A 20 -11.67 -8.13 -4.68
C SER A 20 -10.84 -8.34 -5.95
N LEU A 21 -11.43 -7.96 -7.08
CA LEU A 21 -10.79 -7.95 -8.38
C LEU A 21 -10.58 -6.49 -8.80
N PRO A 22 -9.33 -6.00 -8.92
CA PRO A 22 -9.08 -4.59 -9.18
C PRO A 22 -9.32 -4.22 -10.64
N TYR A 23 -9.70 -2.97 -10.88
CA TYR A 23 -9.39 -2.30 -12.14
C TYR A 23 -7.89 -2.03 -12.20
N VAL A 24 -7.22 -2.31 -13.32
CA VAL A 24 -5.77 -2.09 -13.46
C VAL A 24 -5.49 -1.02 -14.50
N VAL A 25 -4.73 0.01 -14.12
CA VAL A 25 -4.28 1.07 -15.03
C VAL A 25 -3.01 0.61 -15.77
N THR A 26 -3.18 -0.03 -16.93
CA THR A 26 -2.08 -0.64 -17.70
C THR A 26 -1.12 0.38 -18.33
N GLY A 27 -1.60 1.61 -18.54
CA GLY A 27 -0.85 2.67 -19.21
C GLY A 27 -0.91 2.64 -20.73
N GLU A 28 -1.73 1.80 -21.34
CA GLU A 28 -1.89 1.79 -22.79
C GLU A 28 -2.50 3.09 -23.33
N LYS A 29 -3.26 3.81 -22.50
CA LYS A 29 -3.89 5.09 -22.85
C LYS A 29 -3.16 6.25 -22.17
N THR A 30 -3.08 7.40 -22.86
CA THR A 30 -2.58 8.66 -22.30
C THR A 30 -3.44 9.15 -21.15
N SER A 31 -4.76 8.90 -21.21
CA SER A 31 -5.70 9.20 -20.15
C SER A 31 -6.73 8.09 -20.01
N THR A 32 -7.05 7.71 -18.78
CA THR A 32 -8.09 6.72 -18.45
C THR A 32 -8.93 7.24 -17.30
N GLU A 33 -10.25 7.16 -17.42
CA GLU A 33 -11.19 7.44 -16.34
C GLU A 33 -11.81 6.13 -15.84
N ILE A 34 -11.87 5.97 -14.52
CA ILE A 34 -12.46 4.80 -13.86
C ILE A 34 -13.41 5.30 -12.78
N THR A 35 -14.59 4.68 -12.70
CA THR A 35 -15.55 4.88 -11.62
C THR A 35 -15.59 3.65 -10.73
N ILE A 36 -15.47 3.85 -9.42
CA ILE A 36 -15.57 2.79 -8.39
C ILE A 36 -16.70 3.10 -7.40
N ASN A 37 -17.33 2.04 -6.90
CA ASN A 37 -18.28 2.11 -5.78
C ASN A 37 -17.56 1.83 -4.45
N PRO A 38 -18.22 1.98 -3.29
CA PRO A 38 -17.61 1.72 -2.00
C PRO A 38 -17.07 0.29 -1.91
N ALA A 39 -15.80 0.18 -1.51
CA ALA A 39 -15.12 -1.12 -1.48
C ALA A 39 -15.75 -2.11 -0.49
N SER A 40 -16.46 -1.59 0.53
CA SER A 40 -17.16 -2.40 1.54
C SER A 40 -18.43 -3.07 1.07
N THR A 41 -18.99 -2.65 -0.07
CA THR A 41 -20.20 -3.26 -0.64
C THR A 41 -19.97 -3.87 -2.02
N SER A 42 -19.04 -3.29 -2.80
CA SER A 42 -18.76 -3.73 -4.17
C SER A 42 -17.48 -4.57 -4.30
N GLY A 43 -16.51 -4.36 -3.41
CA GLY A 43 -15.14 -4.83 -3.61
C GLY A 43 -14.38 -4.07 -4.71
N ASP A 44 -14.92 -2.99 -5.27
CA ASP A 44 -14.23 -2.19 -6.28
C ASP A 44 -12.97 -1.54 -5.71
N CYS A 45 -11.85 -1.70 -6.42
CA CYS A 45 -10.61 -0.98 -6.16
C CYS A 45 -9.82 -0.78 -7.46
N ILE A 46 -8.82 0.11 -7.44
CA ILE A 46 -7.98 0.41 -8.58
C ILE A 46 -6.52 0.16 -8.22
N VAL A 47 -5.85 -0.66 -9.01
CA VAL A 47 -4.39 -0.86 -8.98
C VAL A 47 -3.76 0.01 -10.06
N VAL A 48 -2.76 0.79 -9.65
CA VAL A 48 -2.01 1.70 -10.50
C VAL A 48 -0.53 1.33 -10.40
N PRO A 49 -0.08 0.37 -11.22
CA PRO A 49 1.32 -0.05 -11.29
C PRO A 49 2.12 0.93 -12.15
N VAL A 50 3.44 0.74 -12.21
CA VAL A 50 4.22 1.32 -13.31
C VAL A 50 3.82 0.61 -14.62
N PRO A 51 3.70 1.32 -15.76
CA PRO A 51 3.25 0.69 -17.00
C PRO A 51 4.08 -0.55 -17.36
N GLY A 52 3.40 -1.69 -17.51
CA GLY A 52 4.03 -2.97 -17.85
C GLY A 52 4.67 -3.73 -16.70
N SER A 53 4.62 -3.24 -15.45
CA SER A 53 5.21 -3.94 -14.30
C SER A 53 4.26 -4.93 -13.61
N TRP A 54 2.94 -4.74 -13.74
CA TRP A 54 1.96 -5.53 -12.97
C TRP A 54 1.97 -7.02 -13.28
N ASN A 55 2.23 -7.85 -12.26
CA ASN A 55 2.31 -9.30 -12.38
C ASN A 55 0.95 -10.04 -12.28
N GLY A 56 -0.15 -9.30 -12.12
CA GLY A 56 -1.49 -9.89 -12.05
C GLY A 56 -1.90 -10.39 -10.66
N SER A 57 -1.11 -10.13 -9.62
CA SER A 57 -1.35 -10.60 -8.25
C SER A 57 -1.22 -9.50 -7.23
N ALA A 58 -1.80 -9.66 -6.03
CA ALA A 58 -1.61 -8.70 -4.94
C ALA A 58 -0.15 -8.54 -4.46
N PHE A 59 0.77 -9.38 -4.93
CA PHE A 59 2.15 -9.47 -4.50
C PHE A 59 3.10 -8.77 -5.47
N ASP A 60 2.93 -7.46 -5.58
CA ASP A 60 3.71 -6.58 -6.48
C ASP A 60 3.83 -5.18 -5.85
N GLU A 61 4.43 -4.24 -6.57
CA GLU A 61 4.54 -2.83 -6.20
C GLU A 61 3.62 -1.92 -7.03
N TYR A 62 2.75 -1.16 -6.36
CA TYR A 62 1.73 -0.34 -7.01
C TYR A 62 1.10 0.68 -6.06
N PHE A 63 0.33 1.63 -6.61
CA PHE A 63 -0.65 2.35 -5.81
C PHE A 63 -2.02 1.68 -5.86
N LEU A 64 -2.71 1.62 -4.72
CA LEU A 64 -4.04 1.06 -4.57
C LEU A 64 -5.02 2.13 -4.13
N LEU A 65 -6.12 2.30 -4.87
CA LEU A 65 -7.19 3.23 -4.53
C LEU A 65 -8.48 2.49 -4.23
N GLU A 66 -9.19 2.93 -3.20
CA GLU A 66 -10.52 2.40 -2.84
C GLU A 66 -11.43 3.49 -2.26
N LEU A 67 -12.73 3.40 -2.54
CA LEU A 67 -13.71 4.30 -1.94
C LEU A 67 -14.10 3.81 -0.54
N PHE A 68 -13.75 4.59 0.47
CA PHE A 68 -13.96 4.29 1.89
C PHE A 68 -15.00 5.24 2.50
N THR A 69 -16.22 4.72 2.67
CA THR A 69 -17.43 5.50 3.02
C THR A 69 -18.29 4.74 4.05
N PRO A 70 -19.27 5.40 4.71
CA PRO A 70 -20.09 4.84 5.79
C PRO A 70 -21.14 3.82 5.31
N VAL A 71 -20.75 2.83 4.51
CA VAL A 71 -21.65 1.79 4.00
C VAL A 71 -21.04 0.41 4.15
N GLY A 72 -21.85 -0.64 4.06
CA GLY A 72 -21.40 -2.01 4.26
C GLY A 72 -20.78 -2.19 5.65
N ASN A 73 -19.75 -3.04 5.76
CA ASN A 73 -19.09 -3.30 7.05
C ASN A 73 -18.48 -2.04 7.71
N ASN A 74 -18.28 -0.94 6.98
CA ASN A 74 -17.81 0.31 7.59
C ASN A 74 -18.87 1.00 8.44
N SER A 75 -20.17 0.76 8.19
CA SER A 75 -21.24 1.50 8.90
C SER A 75 -21.28 1.18 10.39
N ASP A 76 -20.89 -0.04 10.77
CA ASP A 76 -21.01 -0.54 12.13
C ASP A 76 -20.06 0.18 13.09
N ASP A 77 -18.88 0.59 12.60
CA ASP A 77 -17.88 1.31 13.37
C ASP A 77 -17.79 2.80 13.02
N TRP A 78 -18.57 3.27 12.03
CA TRP A 78 -18.40 4.62 11.49
C TRP A 78 -18.57 5.72 12.53
N THR A 79 -19.50 5.57 13.47
CA THR A 79 -19.76 6.59 14.50
C THR A 79 -18.87 6.45 15.72
N ASP A 80 -18.58 5.21 16.11
CA ASP A 80 -17.98 4.89 17.40
C ASP A 80 -16.45 5.04 17.35
N TRP A 81 -15.88 4.93 16.15
CA TRP A 81 -14.44 5.02 15.91
C TRP A 81 -14.05 6.19 15.00
N SER A 82 -15.01 7.02 14.59
CA SER A 82 -14.73 8.24 13.83
C SER A 82 -15.03 9.50 14.65
N GLN A 83 -13.97 10.10 15.17
CA GLN A 83 -13.99 11.55 15.33
C GLN A 83 -13.45 12.11 14.01
N SER A 84 -14.36 12.42 13.07
CA SER A 84 -14.13 13.23 11.85
C SER A 84 -13.85 12.56 10.49
N LEU A 85 -14.38 11.37 10.16
CA LEU A 85 -14.28 10.84 8.79
C LEU A 85 -15.28 11.45 7.78
N GLY A 86 -16.26 12.21 8.26
CA GLY A 86 -17.27 12.87 7.44
C GLY A 86 -18.09 11.85 6.63
N THR A 87 -18.32 12.14 5.35
CA THR A 87 -19.01 11.24 4.40
C THR A 87 -18.08 10.20 3.75
N GLY A 88 -16.82 10.12 4.18
CA GLY A 88 -15.81 9.25 3.57
C GLY A 88 -15.19 9.82 2.31
N GLY A 89 -14.30 9.08 1.66
CA GLY A 89 -13.53 9.51 0.49
C GLY A 89 -12.62 8.39 0.01
N VAL A 90 -11.71 8.70 -0.92
CA VAL A 90 -10.82 7.67 -1.47
C VAL A 90 -9.59 7.50 -0.57
N ARG A 91 -9.33 6.27 -0.11
CA ARG A 91 -8.04 5.89 0.47
C ARG A 91 -7.10 5.54 -0.66
N MET A 92 -5.86 5.99 -0.56
CA MET A 92 -4.80 5.64 -1.50
C MET A 92 -3.62 5.09 -0.72
N TYR A 93 -3.14 3.91 -1.11
CA TYR A 93 -1.97 3.27 -0.53
C TYR A 93 -0.87 3.18 -1.57
N HIS A 94 0.37 3.35 -1.15
CA HIS A 94 1.49 2.70 -1.81
C HIS A 94 1.62 1.31 -1.21
N VAL A 95 1.65 0.31 -2.07
CA VAL A 95 1.79 -1.09 -1.74
C VAL A 95 3.13 -1.56 -2.29
N ASP A 96 3.97 -2.11 -1.44
CA ASP A 96 5.13 -2.90 -1.84
C ASP A 96 5.00 -4.29 -1.20
N SER A 97 4.40 -5.21 -1.94
CA SER A 97 4.19 -6.59 -1.51
C SER A 97 4.98 -7.58 -2.36
N ARG A 98 6.08 -7.11 -2.97
CA ARG A 98 6.90 -7.95 -3.83
C ARG A 98 7.43 -9.15 -3.07
N LEU A 99 7.33 -10.31 -3.70
CA LEU A 99 7.85 -11.56 -3.17
C LEU A 99 9.38 -11.57 -3.24
N TYR A 100 10.00 -12.12 -2.20
CA TYR A 100 11.44 -12.30 -2.12
C TYR A 100 11.79 -13.77 -1.90
N SER A 101 12.72 -14.28 -2.70
CA SER A 101 13.23 -15.64 -2.63
C SER A 101 14.68 -15.62 -2.18
N PHE A 102 15.01 -16.48 -1.22
CA PHE A 102 16.37 -16.58 -0.66
C PHE A 102 16.71 -18.03 -0.28
N GLY A 103 18.00 -18.36 -0.32
CA GLY A 103 18.54 -19.67 0.03
C GLY A 103 18.94 -19.80 1.50
N SER A 104 19.36 -21.00 1.89
CA SER A 104 19.82 -21.29 3.26
C SER A 104 21.12 -20.58 3.66
N SER A 105 21.87 -20.04 2.69
CA SER A 105 23.10 -19.27 2.90
C SER A 105 22.89 -17.75 2.91
N ASP A 106 21.66 -17.29 2.65
CA ASP A 106 21.39 -15.89 2.35
C ASP A 106 20.86 -15.12 3.56
N TYR A 107 21.14 -15.62 4.76
CA TYR A 107 20.73 -14.98 6.01
C TYR A 107 21.78 -15.08 7.10
N GLU A 108 21.77 -14.08 7.96
CA GLU A 108 22.64 -13.98 9.12
C GLU A 108 21.77 -13.74 10.37
N ASN A 109 22.20 -14.29 11.51
CA ASN A 109 21.57 -13.96 12.78
C ASN A 109 22.23 -12.71 13.36
N GLU A 110 21.42 -11.74 13.76
CA GLU A 110 21.87 -10.56 14.49
C GLU A 110 21.05 -10.36 15.76
N SER A 111 21.51 -9.45 16.63
CA SER A 111 20.76 -9.07 17.83
C SER A 111 20.21 -7.66 17.71
N TYR A 112 18.92 -7.51 17.98
CA TYR A 112 18.25 -6.22 18.08
C TYR A 112 17.55 -6.14 19.44
N ASN A 113 17.88 -5.14 20.26
CA ASN A 113 17.35 -4.97 21.61
C ASN A 113 17.44 -6.23 22.51
N GLY A 114 18.44 -7.09 22.29
CA GLY A 114 18.63 -8.32 23.05
C GLY A 114 17.84 -9.53 22.52
N GLU A 115 17.14 -9.39 21.40
CA GLU A 115 16.42 -10.47 20.72
C GLU A 115 17.18 -10.98 19.51
N ASN A 116 16.96 -12.26 19.14
CA ASN A 116 17.57 -12.87 17.96
C ASN A 116 16.70 -12.61 16.73
N VAL A 117 17.33 -12.07 15.69
CA VAL A 117 16.65 -11.60 14.48
C VAL A 117 17.39 -12.17 13.28
N VAL A 118 16.64 -12.50 12.23
CA VAL A 118 17.22 -13.03 11.00
C VAL A 118 17.24 -11.93 9.94
N LYS A 119 18.45 -11.52 9.56
CA LYS A 119 18.66 -10.58 8.47
C LYS A 119 18.92 -11.34 7.18
N ILE A 120 18.07 -11.16 6.19
CA ILE A 120 18.28 -11.70 4.84
C ILE A 120 19.24 -10.76 4.10
N THR A 121 20.41 -11.28 3.75
CA THR A 121 21.54 -10.55 3.15
C THR A 121 21.70 -10.82 1.66
N GLY A 122 21.07 -11.87 1.14
CA GLY A 122 21.07 -12.24 -0.27
C GLY A 122 19.71 -12.75 -0.74
N GLY A 123 19.59 -13.08 -2.02
CA GLY A 123 18.34 -13.50 -2.65
C GLY A 123 17.91 -12.56 -3.77
N GLN A 124 16.65 -12.66 -4.18
CA GLN A 124 16.10 -11.87 -5.28
C GLN A 124 14.58 -11.68 -5.17
N PHE A 125 14.10 -10.57 -5.72
CA PHE A 125 12.68 -10.39 -5.98
C PHE A 125 12.21 -11.34 -7.08
N ILE A 126 10.99 -11.85 -6.95
CA ILE A 126 10.39 -12.79 -7.88
C ILE A 126 8.94 -12.39 -8.20
N GLU A 127 8.51 -12.66 -9.43
CA GLU A 127 7.15 -12.34 -9.91
C GLU A 127 6.16 -13.49 -9.68
N SER A 128 6.66 -14.70 -9.42
CA SER A 128 5.83 -15.88 -9.21
C SER A 128 6.55 -16.93 -8.38
N ILE A 129 5.77 -17.75 -7.66
CA ILE A 129 6.30 -18.83 -6.82
C ILE A 129 7.06 -19.83 -7.72
N PRO A 130 8.36 -20.08 -7.46
CA PRO A 130 9.15 -21.03 -8.24
C PRO A 130 8.56 -22.45 -8.17
N THR A 131 8.54 -23.16 -9.30
CA THR A 131 8.03 -24.53 -9.39
C THR A 131 9.06 -25.60 -9.05
N ASP A 132 10.34 -25.25 -8.98
CA ASP A 132 11.45 -26.14 -8.60
C ASP A 132 12.00 -25.72 -7.24
N THR A 133 11.59 -26.42 -6.18
CA THR A 133 11.67 -25.96 -4.79
C THR A 133 12.79 -26.59 -3.97
N SER A 134 13.91 -26.99 -4.58
CA SER A 134 14.91 -27.74 -3.80
C SER A 134 15.63 -26.95 -2.69
N SER A 135 15.55 -25.61 -2.63
CA SER A 135 16.21 -24.84 -1.54
C SER A 135 15.77 -23.38 -1.32
N SER A 136 14.67 -22.91 -1.91
CA SER A 136 14.24 -21.51 -1.80
C SER A 136 13.18 -21.30 -0.71
N GLN A 137 13.45 -20.39 0.22
CA GLN A 137 12.47 -19.83 1.14
C GLN A 137 11.83 -18.58 0.51
N LEU A 138 10.58 -18.28 0.89
CA LEU A 138 9.80 -17.17 0.35
C LEU A 138 9.23 -16.30 1.48
N LEU A 139 9.24 -14.98 1.28
CA LEU A 139 8.57 -14.01 2.17
C LEU A 139 8.16 -12.76 1.39
N LEU A 140 7.39 -11.88 2.05
CA LEU A 140 7.15 -10.51 1.59
C LEU A 140 8.34 -9.65 1.99
N ALA A 141 8.99 -8.99 1.02
CA ALA A 141 10.22 -8.25 1.28
C ALA A 141 10.01 -7.08 2.24
N CYS A 142 8.88 -6.40 2.08
CA CYS A 142 8.53 -5.19 2.82
C CYS A 142 7.50 -5.52 3.90
N ASN A 143 7.47 -4.73 4.96
CA ASN A 143 6.55 -4.95 6.06
C ASN A 143 6.24 -3.64 6.78
N ASN A 144 5.10 -3.59 7.49
CA ASN A 144 4.69 -2.41 8.26
C ASN A 144 5.08 -2.48 9.74
N SER A 145 5.81 -3.52 10.15
CA SER A 145 6.22 -3.64 11.54
C SER A 145 7.49 -2.83 11.74
N TYR A 146 7.38 -1.76 12.52
CA TYR A 146 8.55 -1.04 13.04
C TYR A 146 9.50 -1.99 13.80
N GLU A 147 8.94 -3.07 14.36
CA GLU A 147 9.64 -4.10 15.12
C GLU A 147 9.87 -5.39 14.32
N ALA A 148 9.73 -5.40 12.99
CA ALA A 148 10.15 -6.59 12.22
C ALA A 148 11.63 -6.93 12.43
N GLN A 149 12.45 -5.89 12.66
CA GLN A 149 13.82 -6.03 13.10
C GLN A 149 13.96 -6.54 14.54
N ALA A 150 12.90 -6.57 15.35
CA ALA A 150 12.98 -6.98 16.76
C ALA A 150 12.45 -8.41 17.00
N TYR A 151 11.51 -8.91 16.18
CA TYR A 151 10.84 -10.19 16.47
C TYR A 151 10.77 -11.16 15.27
N GLY A 152 11.61 -11.01 14.23
CA GLY A 152 11.47 -11.86 13.06
C GLY A 152 12.59 -11.82 12.01
N MET A 153 12.17 -12.02 10.75
CA MET A 153 13.03 -12.06 9.57
C MET A 153 12.77 -10.80 8.73
N TYR A 154 13.82 -10.15 8.21
CA TYR A 154 13.66 -8.99 7.32
C TYR A 154 14.70 -8.98 6.20
N VAL A 155 14.35 -8.39 5.06
CA VAL A 155 15.26 -8.20 3.93
C VAL A 155 16.04 -6.91 4.11
N ALA A 156 17.37 -7.01 4.13
CA ALA A 156 18.23 -5.87 4.46
C ALA A 156 18.00 -4.68 3.50
N SER A 157 17.83 -4.96 2.20
CA SER A 157 17.63 -3.94 1.17
C SER A 157 16.28 -3.24 1.21
N THR A 158 15.30 -3.75 1.97
CA THR A 158 13.94 -3.19 2.10
C THR A 158 13.58 -2.83 3.54
N SER A 159 14.57 -2.80 4.44
CA SER A 159 14.40 -2.56 5.87
C SER A 159 13.64 -1.26 6.25
N ASN A 160 13.52 -0.31 5.32
CA ASN A 160 12.78 0.93 5.49
C ASN A 160 11.52 1.04 4.61
N HIS A 161 11.21 0.02 3.81
CA HIS A 161 10.08 0.04 2.89
C HIS A 161 8.83 -0.53 3.57
N PRO A 162 7.77 0.28 3.76
CA PRO A 162 6.52 -0.21 4.33
C PRO A 162 5.80 -1.09 3.30
N LEU A 163 5.20 -2.19 3.74
CA LEU A 163 4.33 -2.99 2.86
C LEU A 163 3.10 -2.22 2.38
N LEU A 164 2.52 -1.39 3.25
CA LEU A 164 1.41 -0.48 2.98
C LEU A 164 1.72 0.91 3.56
N ALA A 165 1.89 1.92 2.74
CA ALA A 165 1.89 3.31 3.20
C ALA A 165 0.58 3.99 2.80
N LEU A 166 -0.21 4.48 3.76
CA LEU A 166 -1.37 5.31 3.45
C LEU A 166 -0.89 6.71 3.02
N LEU A 167 -1.25 7.11 1.81
CA LEU A 167 -1.01 8.46 1.32
C LEU A 167 -2.12 9.36 1.84
N GLN A 168 -1.74 10.36 2.63
CA GLN A 168 -2.70 11.30 3.21
C GLN A 168 -2.92 12.46 2.24
N ALA A 169 -4.16 12.71 1.82
CA ALA A 169 -4.53 13.76 0.88
C ALA A 169 -4.05 15.17 1.31
N GLY A 170 -3.96 15.42 2.62
CA GLY A 170 -3.32 16.61 3.20
C GLY A 170 -1.81 16.73 2.98
N LYS A 171 -1.20 15.82 2.23
CA LYS A 171 0.23 15.76 1.90
C LYS A 171 1.09 15.89 3.14
N THR A 172 0.72 15.27 4.26
CA THR A 172 1.53 15.26 5.49
C THR A 172 1.56 13.85 6.01
N ASN A 173 2.75 13.27 6.16
CA ASN A 173 2.90 11.90 6.66
C ASN A 173 2.86 11.93 8.19
N THR A 174 1.67 11.91 8.77
CA THR A 174 1.48 11.84 10.22
C THR A 174 1.65 10.41 10.72
N PHE A 175 1.39 9.40 9.89
CA PHE A 175 1.53 7.99 10.30
C PHE A 175 2.99 7.50 10.34
N GLY A 176 3.91 8.20 9.68
CA GLY A 176 5.34 7.91 9.72
C GLY A 176 6.08 8.47 10.94
N SER A 177 5.41 9.22 11.83
CA SER A 177 6.03 9.75 13.05
C SER A 177 6.09 8.68 14.15
N THR A 178 7.28 8.45 14.69
CA THR A 178 7.60 7.37 15.63
C THR A 178 7.36 7.70 17.10
N SER A 179 6.68 8.81 17.42
CA SER A 179 6.43 9.13 18.84
C SER A 179 5.42 8.13 19.41
N SER A 180 5.84 7.32 20.37
CA SER A 180 5.05 6.24 21.01
C SER A 180 3.77 6.72 21.71
N SER A 181 3.60 8.03 21.91
CA SER A 181 2.41 8.66 22.46
C SER A 181 1.41 9.15 21.41
N ALA A 182 1.78 9.19 20.12
CA ALA A 182 0.89 9.67 19.06
C ALA A 182 0.12 8.51 18.43
N ARG A 183 -1.05 8.20 19.00
CA ARG A 183 -2.06 7.42 18.28
C ARG A 183 -2.61 8.29 17.16
N HIS A 184 -2.20 8.01 15.93
CA HIS A 184 -2.76 8.67 14.76
C HIS A 184 -3.99 7.89 14.29
N GLY A 185 -5.16 8.52 14.39
CA GLY A 185 -6.39 8.05 13.78
C GLY A 185 -6.52 8.60 12.36
N LEU A 186 -7.18 7.83 11.49
CA LEU A 186 -7.60 8.33 10.18
C LEU A 186 -8.62 9.45 10.36
N SER A 187 -8.46 10.53 9.60
CA SER A 187 -9.36 11.68 9.56
C SER A 187 -9.86 11.98 8.15
N SER A 188 -10.91 12.80 8.00
CA SER A 188 -11.38 13.20 6.67
C SER A 188 -10.33 13.98 5.86
N ALA A 189 -9.31 14.56 6.49
CA ALA A 189 -8.23 15.26 5.79
C ALA A 189 -7.23 14.31 5.12
N ASP A 190 -7.24 13.04 5.52
CA ASP A 190 -6.37 12.00 4.95
C ASP A 190 -6.98 11.38 3.69
N LEU A 191 -8.29 11.49 3.53
CA LEU A 191 -9.06 10.91 2.44
C LEU A 191 -9.09 11.87 1.24
N PHE A 192 -8.79 11.35 0.05
CA PHE A 192 -8.90 12.13 -1.19
C PHE A 192 -10.37 12.41 -1.52
N LYS A 193 -10.64 13.64 -1.94
CA LYS A 193 -11.96 14.19 -2.28
C LYS A 193 -11.95 14.79 -3.69
N THR A 194 -13.13 15.15 -4.18
CA THR A 194 -13.32 15.93 -5.41
C THR A 194 -12.33 17.09 -5.51
N GLY A 195 -11.64 17.20 -6.63
CA GLY A 195 -10.67 18.26 -6.91
C GLY A 195 -9.27 18.03 -6.35
N ASN A 196 -9.05 16.96 -5.57
CA ASN A 196 -7.69 16.59 -5.18
C ASN A 196 -6.92 16.04 -6.39
N THR A 197 -5.58 16.13 -6.28
CA THR A 197 -4.66 15.55 -7.24
C THR A 197 -3.50 14.86 -6.51
N PHE A 198 -3.04 13.78 -7.10
CA PHE A 198 -1.79 13.13 -6.77
C PHE A 198 -0.82 13.29 -7.94
N ASN A 199 0.40 13.68 -7.60
CA ASN A 199 1.57 13.45 -8.43
C ASN A 199 2.70 13.00 -7.50
N PHE A 200 3.60 12.20 -8.04
CA PHE A 200 4.60 11.53 -7.22
C PHE A 200 5.48 12.52 -6.44
N SER A 201 5.93 13.59 -7.09
CA SER A 201 6.81 14.60 -6.47
C SER A 201 6.23 15.23 -5.21
N ASN A 202 4.91 15.45 -5.16
CA ASN A 202 4.23 16.07 -4.03
C ASN A 202 4.03 15.12 -2.84
N TYR A 203 4.12 13.81 -3.07
CA TYR A 203 3.86 12.77 -2.08
C TYR A 203 5.11 11.90 -1.79
N SER A 204 6.27 12.34 -2.26
CA SER A 204 7.53 11.62 -2.10
C SER A 204 7.91 11.26 -0.66
N LYS A 205 7.49 12.06 0.33
CA LYS A 205 7.73 11.79 1.76
C LYS A 205 6.95 10.63 2.37
N PHE A 206 5.99 10.07 1.63
CA PHE A 206 5.31 8.83 2.02
C PHE A 206 6.09 7.60 1.55
N LEU A 207 7.09 7.78 0.70
CA LEU A 207 7.85 6.74 0.03
C LEU A 207 9.28 6.83 0.55
N ASN A 208 9.66 5.87 1.36
CA ASN A 208 10.78 6.02 2.27
C ASN A 208 12.11 5.86 1.51
N LYS A 209 12.77 6.98 1.19
CA LYS A 209 14.12 6.98 0.61
C LYS A 209 15.03 7.89 1.38
N ASN A 210 15.88 7.30 2.21
CA ASN A 210 17.06 8.00 2.71
C ASN A 210 17.97 8.34 1.51
N GLY A 211 17.91 9.58 1.02
CA GLY A 211 19.02 10.22 0.31
C GLY A 211 19.15 10.02 -1.22
N THR A 212 18.16 9.50 -1.96
CA THR A 212 18.23 9.51 -3.44
C THR A 212 16.86 9.60 -4.12
N THR A 213 16.79 10.50 -5.12
CA THR A 213 15.68 10.93 -5.98
C THR A 213 14.24 10.68 -5.46
N PRO A 214 13.55 11.70 -4.92
CA PRO A 214 12.19 11.61 -4.37
C PRO A 214 11.08 11.42 -5.44
N THR A 215 11.34 10.70 -6.52
CA THR A 215 10.44 10.62 -7.68
C THR A 215 10.28 9.21 -8.28
N THR A 216 10.72 8.16 -7.58
CA THR A 216 10.64 6.77 -8.08
C THR A 216 10.04 5.82 -7.03
N MET A 217 9.38 4.76 -7.49
CA MET A 217 8.90 3.61 -6.71
C MET A 217 10.06 2.93 -5.96
N ASP A 218 9.78 2.06 -5.00
CA ASP A 218 10.76 1.37 -4.16
C ASP A 218 11.67 0.40 -4.95
N ASP A 219 11.22 -0.12 -6.10
CA ASP A 219 12.05 -0.81 -7.10
C ASP A 219 12.97 0.13 -7.92
N GLY A 220 12.82 1.45 -7.77
CA GLY A 220 13.56 2.48 -8.50
C GLY A 220 12.91 2.94 -9.80
N SER A 221 11.79 2.35 -10.21
CA SER A 221 11.07 2.71 -11.43
C SER A 221 10.37 4.08 -11.33
N ALA A 222 10.24 4.76 -12.47
CA ALA A 222 9.59 6.07 -12.53
C ALA A 222 8.06 5.90 -12.65
N PHE A 223 7.32 6.50 -11.72
CA PHE A 223 5.86 6.50 -11.77
C PHE A 223 5.35 7.68 -12.62
N PRO A 224 4.70 7.44 -13.77
CA PRO A 224 4.43 8.50 -14.73
C PRO A 224 3.09 9.20 -14.54
N TYR A 225 2.23 8.74 -13.62
CA TYR A 225 0.85 9.23 -13.59
C TYR A 225 0.66 10.46 -12.70
N THR A 226 -0.15 11.38 -13.20
CA THR A 226 -0.97 12.28 -12.39
C THR A 226 -2.35 11.65 -12.22
N ILE A 227 -2.86 11.67 -10.98
CA ILE A 227 -4.17 11.13 -10.64
C ILE A 227 -5.07 12.28 -10.18
N THR A 228 -6.24 12.41 -10.79
CA THR A 228 -7.21 13.46 -10.49
C THR A 228 -8.51 12.84 -9.99
N PHE A 229 -8.98 13.31 -8.85
CA PHE A 229 -10.22 12.85 -8.23
C PHE A 229 -11.38 13.74 -8.72
N ASN A 230 -12.00 13.37 -9.84
CA ASN A 230 -12.96 14.22 -10.55
C ASN A 230 -14.26 14.42 -9.76
N SER A 231 -14.76 13.35 -9.15
CA SER A 231 -15.97 13.37 -8.32
C SER A 231 -15.85 12.29 -7.27
N VAL A 232 -16.05 12.62 -6.00
CA VAL A 232 -16.03 11.69 -4.88
C VAL A 232 -17.25 11.95 -4.01
N SER A 233 -18.12 10.95 -3.89
CA SER A 233 -19.30 10.94 -3.03
C SER A 233 -19.28 9.70 -2.12
N ALA A 234 -20.29 9.56 -1.26
CA ALA A 234 -20.42 8.38 -0.40
C ALA A 234 -20.69 7.07 -1.19
N THR A 235 -21.16 7.17 -2.43
CA THR A 235 -21.64 6.02 -3.23
C THR A 235 -20.84 5.79 -4.51
N SER A 236 -19.99 6.72 -4.93
CA SER A 236 -19.20 6.59 -6.15
C SER A 236 -18.00 7.53 -6.15
N ALA A 237 -16.90 7.11 -6.74
CA ALA A 237 -15.77 7.97 -7.06
C ALA A 237 -15.33 7.79 -8.51
N THR A 238 -15.21 8.89 -9.24
CA THR A 238 -14.69 8.94 -10.61
C THR A 238 -13.30 9.57 -10.59
N ILE A 239 -12.31 8.84 -11.12
CA ILE A 239 -10.89 9.16 -11.00
C ILE A 239 -10.26 9.08 -12.40
N THR A 240 -9.49 10.09 -12.78
CA THR A 240 -8.71 10.11 -14.01
C THR A 240 -7.23 9.89 -13.74
N PHE A 241 -6.61 9.06 -14.55
CA PHE A 241 -5.18 8.76 -14.58
C PHE A 241 -4.61 9.30 -15.89
N THR A 242 -3.62 10.18 -15.83
CA THR A 242 -2.99 10.80 -17.01
C THR A 242 -1.48 10.63 -16.92
N LYS A 243 -0.84 10.26 -18.03
CA LYS A 243 0.62 10.17 -18.17
C LYS A 243 1.26 11.50 -18.52
#